data_AF-A0A918ZVW0-F1
#
_entry.id   AF-A0A918ZVW0-F1
#
_cell.length_a   1.000
_cell.length_b   1.000
_cell.length_c   1.000
_cell.angle_alpha   90.00
_cell.angle_beta   90.00
_cell.angle_gamma   90.00
#
_symmetry.space_group_name_H-M   'P 1'
#
loop_
_entity.id
_entity.type
_entity.pdbx_description
1 polymer ?
#
loop_
_entity_poly.entity_id
_entity_poly.type
_entity_poly.pdbx_seq_one_letter_code
_entity_poly.pdbx_strand_id
1 'polypeptide(L)' 'MPEPGSKKYDVKRARMRKEAERSGISDQDANKAANEELQQDPKLRSSGPRTERGRGPKSERSGRTGRSGRTG' A
#
# COMPACT_ATOMS: atom_id res chain seq x y z
N MET A 1 1.35 15.51 -2.29
CA MET A 1 1.23 14.20 -2.96
C MET A 1 0.14 13.39 -2.27
N PRO A 2 -0.67 12.60 -2.98
CA PRO A 2 -1.66 11.74 -2.35
C PRO A 2 -1.00 10.55 -1.65
N GLU A 3 -1.26 10.36 -0.37
CA GLU A 3 -0.89 9.10 0.32
C GLU A 3 -1.93 8.01 0.04
N PRO A 4 -1.57 6.72 0.02
CA PRO A 4 -2.53 5.63 -0.12
C PRO A 4 -3.68 5.74 0.88
N GLY A 5 -4.91 5.60 0.39
CA GLY A 5 -6.13 5.83 1.18
C GLY A 5 -6.54 7.30 1.35
N SER A 6 -5.84 8.25 0.70
CA SER A 6 -6.29 9.64 0.59
C SER A 6 -7.21 9.83 -0.62
N LYS A 7 -8.19 10.74 -0.54
CA LYS A 7 -9.08 11.10 -1.65
C LYS A 7 -8.33 11.42 -2.95
N LYS A 8 -7.16 12.08 -2.85
CA LYS A 8 -6.32 12.42 -4.01
C LYS A 8 -5.68 11.16 -4.63
N TYR A 9 -5.43 10.11 -3.85
CA TYR A 9 -4.85 8.85 -4.30
C TYR A 9 -5.90 8.08 -5.10
N ASP A 10 -7.12 8.01 -4.58
CA ASP A 10 -8.23 7.33 -5.24
C ASP A 10 -8.58 7.99 -6.57
N VAL A 11 -8.55 9.34 -6.63
CA VAL A 11 -8.75 10.09 -7.89
C VAL A 11 -7.66 9.76 -8.91
N LYS A 12 -6.38 9.72 -8.48
CA LYS A 12 -5.26 9.42 -9.38
C LYS A 12 -5.33 7.97 -9.89
N ARG A 13 -5.67 7.03 -8.99
CA ARG A 13 -5.89 5.62 -9.30
C ARG A 13 -7.01 5.43 -10.32
N ALA A 14 -8.15 6.09 -10.11
CA ALA A 14 -9.30 6.02 -11.03
C ALA A 14 -8.97 6.58 -12.42
N ARG A 15 -8.15 7.64 -12.49
CA ARG A 15 -7.69 8.22 -13.76
C ARG A 15 -6.78 7.24 -14.51
N MET A 16 -5.78 6.66 -13.84
CA MET A 16 -4.89 5.69 -14.46
C MET A 16 -5.60 4.41 -14.90
N ARG A 17 -6.60 3.95 -14.13
CA ARG A 17 -7.45 2.83 -14.55
C ARG A 17 -8.15 3.12 -15.87
N LYS A 18 -8.79 4.29 -16.00
CA LYS A 18 -9.44 4.72 -17.25
C LYS A 18 -8.46 4.86 -18.41
N GLU A 19 -7.24 5.31 -18.17
CA GLU A 19 -6.20 5.41 -19.19
C GLU A 19 -5.75 4.02 -19.68
N ALA A 20 -5.60 3.06 -18.78
CA ALA A 20 -5.29 1.66 -19.10
C ALA A 20 -6.45 0.95 -19.85
N GLU A 21 -7.70 1.16 -19.43
CA GLU A 21 -8.87 0.66 -20.16
C GLU A 21 -8.90 1.20 -21.60
N ARG A 22 -8.60 2.50 -21.78
CA ARG A 22 -8.53 3.13 -23.11
C ARG A 22 -7.41 2.58 -23.99
N SER A 23 -6.33 2.08 -23.40
CA SER A 23 -5.25 1.42 -24.15
C SER A 23 -5.55 -0.05 -24.47
N GLY A 24 -6.76 -0.54 -24.16
CA GLY A 24 -7.19 -1.90 -24.46
C GLY A 24 -6.90 -2.93 -23.36
N ILE A 25 -6.53 -2.49 -22.16
CA ILE A 25 -6.31 -3.37 -21.00
C ILE A 25 -7.66 -3.69 -20.36
N SER A 26 -7.87 -4.93 -19.92
CA SER A 26 -9.09 -5.34 -19.21
C SER A 26 -9.26 -4.54 -17.91
N ASP A 27 -10.49 -4.28 -17.45
CA ASP A 27 -10.73 -3.54 -16.19
C ASP A 27 -10.03 -4.19 -14.98
N GLN A 28 -10.01 -5.53 -14.93
CA GLN A 28 -9.30 -6.29 -13.88
C GLN A 28 -7.79 -5.98 -13.88
N ASP A 29 -7.16 -6.00 -15.05
CA ASP A 29 -5.73 -5.76 -15.20
C ASP A 29 -5.38 -4.27 -15.08
N ALA A 30 -6.25 -3.38 -15.56
CA ALA A 30 -6.09 -1.93 -15.46
C ALA A 30 -6.09 -1.49 -13.99
N ASN A 31 -6.92 -2.11 -13.17
CA ASN A 31 -6.99 -1.84 -11.74
C ASN A 31 -5.72 -2.28 -11.00
N LYS A 32 -5.13 -3.42 -11.41
CA LYS A 32 -3.87 -3.94 -10.88
C LYS A 32 -2.69 -3.07 -11.33
N ALA A 33 -2.58 -2.79 -12.63
CA ALA A 33 -1.54 -1.96 -13.22
C ALA A 33 -1.52 -0.55 -12.60
N ALA A 34 -2.69 0.09 -12.45
CA ALA A 34 -2.77 1.42 -11.82
C ALA A 34 -2.33 1.42 -10.34
N ASN A 35 -2.57 0.32 -9.63
CA ASN A 35 -2.11 0.16 -8.24
C ASN A 35 -0.60 -0.06 -8.17
N GLU A 36 -0.05 -0.89 -9.04
CA GLU A 36 1.39 -1.17 -9.11
C GLU A 36 2.17 0.10 -9.45
N GLU A 37 1.73 0.85 -10.47
CA GLU A 37 2.33 2.13 -10.88
C GLU A 37 2.35 3.15 -9.71
N LEU A 38 1.27 3.23 -8.93
CA LEU A 38 1.21 4.09 -7.75
C LEU A 38 2.14 3.64 -6.62
N GLN A 39 2.36 2.34 -6.45
CA GLN A 39 3.24 1.82 -5.42
C GLN A 39 4.72 1.87 -5.82
N GLN A 40 5.04 1.95 -7.11
CA GLN A 40 6.42 2.11 -7.57
C GLN A 40 7.03 3.44 -7.09
N ASP A 41 6.25 4.53 -7.13
CA ASP A 41 6.71 5.84 -6.66
C ASP A 41 6.89 5.83 -5.12
N PRO A 42 8.13 5.97 -4.60
CA PRO A 42 8.39 5.95 -3.17
C PRO A 42 7.68 7.07 -2.40
N LYS A 43 7.23 8.15 -3.06
CA LYS A 43 6.44 9.23 -2.46
C LYS A 43 4.94 8.91 -2.38
N LEU A 44 4.49 7.87 -3.08
CA LEU A 44 3.10 7.41 -3.14
C LEU A 44 2.93 6.06 -2.45
N ARG A 45 4.01 5.45 -1.96
CA ARG A 45 3.94 4.28 -1.08
C ARG A 45 3.24 4.63 0.22
N SER A 46 2.57 3.64 0.77
CA SER A 46 1.99 3.73 2.11
C SER A 46 3.16 3.91 3.06
N SER A 47 3.23 5.06 3.75
CA SER A 47 4.17 5.28 4.86
C SER A 47 3.83 4.42 6.08
N GLY A 48 2.78 3.60 5.97
CA GLY A 48 2.19 2.88 7.06
C GLY A 48 1.24 3.77 7.87
N PRO A 49 0.69 3.22 8.95
CA PRO A 49 -0.20 3.95 9.83
C PRO A 49 0.52 5.14 10.48
N ARG A 50 -0.06 6.34 10.29
CA ARG A 50 0.46 7.61 10.82
C ARG A 50 0.46 7.72 12.35
N THR A 51 -0.20 6.78 13.04
CA THR A 51 -0.32 6.79 14.50
C THR A 51 -0.07 5.41 15.08
N GLU A 52 0.34 5.39 16.34
CA GLU A 52 0.56 4.16 17.10
C GLU A 52 -0.66 3.24 17.17
N ARG A 53 -1.87 3.76 16.99
CA ARG A 53 -3.10 2.93 16.98
C ARG A 53 -3.33 2.21 15.66
N GLY A 54 -2.81 2.72 14.54
CA GLY A 54 -2.99 2.08 13.23
C GLY A 54 -2.00 0.94 12.95
N ARG A 55 -0.94 0.77 13.76
CA ARG A 55 0.13 -0.23 13.60
C ARG A 55 -0.28 -1.70 13.84
N GLY A 56 -1.57 -2.03 13.87
CA GLY A 56 -2.06 -3.37 14.26
C GLY A 56 -1.92 -3.65 15.76
N PRO A 57 -2.32 -4.82 16.28
CA PRO A 57 -2.28 -5.11 17.72
C PRO A 57 -0.84 -5.08 18.26
N LYS A 58 -0.64 -4.54 19.47
CA LYS A 58 0.71 -4.36 20.08
C LYS A 58 1.50 -5.67 20.18
N SER A 59 0.82 -6.80 20.39
CA SER A 59 1.40 -8.14 20.48
C SER A 59 2.09 -8.60 19.20
N GLU A 60 1.62 -8.18 18.03
CA GLU A 60 2.17 -8.57 16.73
C GLU A 60 3.33 -7.69 16.27
N ARG A 61 3.62 -6.60 17.01
CA ARG A 61 4.66 -5.62 16.63
C ARG A 61 6.09 -6.06 16.99
N SER A 62 6.24 -6.99 17.93
CA SER A 62 7.54 -7.50 18.39
C SER A 62 7.78 -8.92 17.85
N GLY A 63 8.26 -9.00 16.61
CA GLY A 63 8.49 -10.29 15.94
C GLY A 63 9.87 -10.48 15.33
N ARG A 64 10.90 -9.69 15.69
CA ARG A 64 12.23 -9.85 15.05
C ARG A 64 13.48 -9.81 15.94
N THR A 65 13.37 -9.86 17.26
CA THR A 65 14.53 -10.08 18.15
C THR A 65 14.11 -10.87 19.38
N GLY A 66 14.61 -12.11 19.52
CA GLY A 66 14.41 -12.89 20.74
C GLY A 66 14.36 -14.41 20.62
N ARG A 67 14.88 -15.03 19.55
CA ARG A 67 15.25 -16.46 19.61
C ARG A 67 16.73 -16.56 20.02
N SER A 68 16.99 -16.52 21.32
CA SER A 68 18.21 -17.04 21.93
C SER A 68 17.79 -17.66 23.25
N GLY A 69 17.85 -18.98 23.31
CA GLY A 69 17.23 -19.77 24.36
C GLY A 69 17.87 -19.58 25.74
N ARG A 70 17.11 -20.00 26.75
CA ARG A 70 17.67 -20.63 27.95
C ARG A 70 16.61 -21.51 28.58
N THR A 71 16.73 -22.81 28.34
CA THR A 71 16.28 -23.85 29.26
C THR A 71 17.03 -23.70 30.58
N GLY A 72 16.30 -23.80 31.68
CA GLY A 72 16.79 -23.74 33.06
C GLY A 72 15.59 -23.80 33.99
#